data_AF-M2RVK7-F1
#
_entry.id   AF-M2RVK7-F1
#
_cell.length_a   1.000
_cell.length_b   1.000
_cell.length_c   1.000
_cell.angle_alpha   90.00
_cell.angle_beta   90.00
_cell.angle_gamma   90.00
#
_symmetry.space_group_name_H-M   'P 1'
#
loop_
_entity.id
_entity.type
_entity.pdbx_description
1 polymer ?
#
loop_
_entity_poly.entity_id
_entity_poly.type
_entity_poly.pdbx_seq_one_letter_code
_entity_poly.pdbx_strand_id
1 'polypeptide(L)'
;MEEKTQGWLMKEGGSWKSWKKRYFVLDNDTLYYYKEQDKKTLMGTMNLSLATHITAVDNYHKKYENIIRICTPSRTFHLSAANEEERLAWLTSIICHSEKTNICKPRISSVPVTQKDFDVKCLLGKGAYGKVFLVEMISTHEIFAMKTIEKNKLLNMKKLNILCLKDVSSLNYIILS
;
A
#
# COMPACT_ATOMS: atom_id res chain seq x y z
N MET A 1 22.50 14.18 -4.15
CA MET A 1 22.18 13.38 -5.36
C MET A 1 21.19 12.33 -4.90
N GLU A 2 19.97 12.34 -5.42
CA GLU A 2 18.95 11.38 -4.99
C GLU A 2 19.38 9.98 -5.46
N GLU A 3 19.58 9.06 -4.51
CA GLU A 3 20.00 7.70 -4.82
C GLU A 3 18.87 7.00 -5.61
N LYS A 4 19.13 6.75 -6.90
CA LYS A 4 18.17 6.06 -7.76
C LYS A 4 18.18 4.56 -7.43
N THR A 5 17.09 4.04 -6.86
CA THR A 5 16.89 2.60 -6.70
C THR A 5 16.87 1.93 -8.07
N GLN A 6 17.84 1.06 -8.35
CA GLN A 6 17.95 0.36 -9.63
C GLN A 6 18.52 -1.05 -9.42
N GLY A 7 18.13 -1.99 -10.28
CA GLY A 7 18.52 -3.38 -10.11
C GLY A 7 17.70 -4.36 -10.92
N TRP A 8 18.08 -5.64 -10.84
CA TRP A 8 17.41 -6.72 -11.55
C TRP A 8 16.23 -7.26 -10.76
N LEU A 9 15.08 -7.43 -11.42
CA LEU A 9 13.93 -8.14 -10.86
C LEU A 9 13.35 -9.11 -11.88
N MET A 10 12.71 -10.17 -11.38
CA MET A 10 11.87 -11.04 -12.19
C MET A 10 10.46 -10.46 -12.26
N LYS A 11 9.91 -10.33 -13.47
CA LYS A 11 8.61 -9.71 -13.69
C LYS A 11 7.65 -10.67 -14.39
N GLU A 12 6.41 -10.74 -13.90
CA GLU A 12 5.32 -11.44 -14.57
C GLU A 12 4.82 -10.64 -15.81
N GLY A 13 4.66 -11.34 -16.94
CA GLY A 13 4.09 -10.80 -18.17
C GLY A 13 2.60 -10.46 -18.03
N GLY A 14 2.10 -9.65 -18.97
CA GLY A 14 0.75 -9.07 -18.87
C GLY A 14 -0.27 -9.99 -19.52
N SER A 15 -0.21 -10.04 -20.84
CA SER A 15 -1.04 -10.91 -21.67
C SER A 15 -0.67 -12.38 -21.51
N TRP A 16 0.62 -12.68 -21.34
CA TRP A 16 1.13 -14.04 -21.13
C TRP A 16 1.87 -14.06 -19.79
N LYS A 17 1.46 -14.92 -18.87
CA LYS A 17 1.97 -15.01 -17.49
C LYS A 17 3.37 -15.64 -17.39
N SER A 18 4.24 -15.34 -18.36
CA SER A 18 5.66 -15.72 -18.33
C SER A 18 6.45 -14.77 -17.44
N TRP A 19 7.40 -15.29 -16.67
CA TRP A 19 8.32 -14.47 -15.88
C TRP A 19 9.59 -14.13 -16.67
N LYS A 20 9.99 -12.85 -16.68
CA LYS A 20 11.16 -12.38 -17.41
C LYS A 20 12.04 -11.51 -16.51
N LYS A 21 13.36 -11.72 -16.59
CA LYS A 21 14.35 -10.85 -15.95
C LYS A 21 14.36 -9.49 -16.67
N ARG A 22 14.25 -8.40 -15.92
CA ARG A 22 14.29 -7.02 -16.44
C ARG A 22 15.07 -6.13 -15.49
N TYR A 23 15.75 -5.15 -16.05
CA TYR A 23 16.49 -4.16 -15.26
C TYR A 23 15.55 -3.01 -14.94
N PHE A 24 15.27 -2.80 -13.65
CA PHE A 24 14.38 -1.78 -13.15
C PHE A 24 15.16 -0.55 -12.70
N VAL A 25 14.56 0.62 -12.92
CA VAL A 25 15.07 1.91 -12.48
C VAL A 25 13.90 2.70 -11.95
N LEU A 26 13.95 3.06 -10.67
CA LEU A 26 13.02 3.99 -10.05
C LEU A 26 13.55 5.40 -10.22
N ASP A 27 12.75 6.26 -10.82
CA ASP A 27 13.07 7.67 -11.01
C ASP A 27 11.82 8.51 -10.71
N ASN A 28 11.90 9.32 -9.65
CA ASN A 28 10.74 10.02 -9.09
C ASN A 28 9.57 9.06 -8.83
N ASP A 29 8.38 9.36 -9.34
CA ASP A 29 7.16 8.57 -9.18
C ASP A 29 7.01 7.46 -10.25
N THR A 30 8.02 7.25 -11.10
CA THR A 30 7.89 6.34 -12.24
C THR A 30 8.93 5.22 -12.16
N LEU A 31 8.44 3.99 -12.23
CA LEU A 31 9.25 2.79 -12.29
C LEU A 31 9.42 2.35 -13.75
N TYR A 32 10.63 2.48 -14.28
CA TYR A 32 11.00 2.09 -15.62
C TYR A 32 11.58 0.67 -15.60
N TYR A 33 11.34 -0.12 -16.65
CA TYR A 33 12.02 -1.39 -16.82
C TYR A 33 12.52 -1.62 -18.24
N TYR A 34 13.75 -2.08 -18.32
CA TYR A 34 14.51 -2.26 -19.56
C TYR A 34 14.78 -3.74 -19.80
N LYS A 35 15.08 -4.08 -21.06
CA LYS A 35 15.50 -5.43 -21.40
C LYS A 35 16.79 -5.80 -20.66
N GLU A 36 17.75 -4.89 -20.65
CA GLU A 36 19.09 -5.05 -20.07
C GLU A 36 19.51 -3.82 -19.24
N GLN A 37 20.61 -3.94 -18.49
CA GLN A 37 21.17 -2.88 -17.64
C GLN A 37 21.75 -1.69 -18.41
N ASP A 38 22.02 -1.83 -19.70
CA ASP A 38 22.50 -0.73 -20.57
C ASP A 38 21.43 0.35 -20.83
N LYS A 39 20.18 0.11 -20.40
CA LYS A 39 19.02 1.00 -20.54
C LYS A 39 18.72 1.39 -22.00
N LYS A 40 19.21 0.64 -23.00
CA LYS A 40 18.99 0.96 -24.42
C LYS A 40 17.60 0.60 -24.91
N THR A 41 17.02 -0.48 -24.37
CA THR A 41 15.71 -0.98 -24.80
C THR A 41 14.68 -0.87 -23.67
N LEU A 42 13.89 0.19 -23.66
CA LEU A 42 12.78 0.38 -22.72
C LEU A 42 11.66 -0.62 -23.03
N MET A 43 11.26 -1.40 -22.03
CA MET A 43 10.21 -2.42 -22.16
C MET A 43 8.87 -1.98 -21.56
N GLY A 44 8.87 -0.90 -20.80
CA GLY A 44 7.67 -0.23 -20.30
C GLY A 44 7.94 0.57 -19.04
N THR A 45 6.88 1.20 -18.57
CA THR A 45 6.88 2.08 -17.41
C THR A 45 5.68 1.77 -16.52
N MET A 46 5.78 2.21 -15.26
CA MET A 46 4.70 2.14 -14.29
C MET A 46 4.71 3.44 -13.49
N ASN A 47 3.66 4.24 -13.66
CA ASN A 47 3.47 5.42 -12.84
C ASN A 47 2.93 4.99 -11.47
N LEU A 48 3.75 5.19 -10.43
CA LEU A 48 3.46 4.80 -9.06
C LEU A 48 2.45 5.73 -8.37
N SER A 49 2.26 6.97 -8.86
CA SER A 49 1.18 7.85 -8.35
C SER A 49 -0.21 7.26 -8.59
N LEU A 50 -0.35 6.41 -9.61
CA LEU A 50 -1.57 5.68 -9.93
C LEU A 50 -1.68 4.34 -9.20
N ALA A 51 -0.70 3.97 -8.38
CA ALA A 51 -0.76 2.73 -7.62
C ALA A 51 -1.87 2.84 -6.57
N THR A 52 -2.79 1.87 -6.60
CA THR A 52 -3.91 1.78 -5.64
C THR A 52 -3.54 0.92 -4.44
N HIS A 53 -2.71 -0.11 -4.66
CA HIS A 53 -2.29 -1.05 -3.63
C HIS A 53 -0.87 -1.53 -3.94
N ILE A 54 -0.01 -1.55 -2.93
CA ILE A 54 1.37 -2.03 -3.01
C ILE A 54 1.60 -2.94 -1.81
N THR A 55 1.93 -4.21 -2.04
CA THR A 55 2.03 -5.21 -0.97
C THR A 55 3.10 -6.25 -1.26
N ALA A 56 3.81 -6.71 -0.22
CA ALA A 56 4.52 -7.98 -0.27
C ALA A 56 3.51 -9.14 -0.34
N VAL A 57 3.82 -10.16 -1.13
CA VAL A 57 2.99 -11.35 -1.30
C VAL A 57 3.89 -12.59 -1.22
N ASP A 58 3.53 -13.51 -0.34
CA ASP A 58 4.17 -14.81 -0.22
C ASP A 58 3.32 -15.89 -0.92
N ASN A 59 3.96 -16.98 -1.34
CA ASN A 59 3.30 -18.14 -1.95
C ASN A 59 2.46 -17.85 -3.21
N TYR A 60 2.69 -16.73 -3.91
CA TYR A 60 1.97 -16.41 -5.16
C TYR A 60 2.38 -17.32 -6.33
N HIS A 61 3.63 -17.76 -6.38
CA HIS A 61 4.15 -18.59 -7.47
C HIS A 61 5.05 -19.71 -6.95
N LYS A 62 5.00 -20.90 -7.56
CA LYS A 62 5.75 -22.09 -7.10
C LYS A 62 7.27 -21.95 -7.16
N LYS A 63 7.78 -21.12 -8.08
CA LYS A 63 9.22 -20.93 -8.34
C LYS A 63 9.76 -19.57 -7.91
N TYR A 64 8.90 -18.56 -7.80
CA TYR A 64 9.34 -17.19 -7.56
C TYR A 64 8.82 -16.77 -6.20
N GLU A 65 9.75 -16.40 -5.34
CA GLU A 65 9.51 -15.93 -3.98
C GLU A 65 9.78 -14.42 -3.91
N ASN A 66 9.62 -13.86 -2.71
CA ASN A 66 9.93 -12.45 -2.46
C ASN A 66 9.18 -11.50 -3.41
N ILE A 67 7.86 -11.72 -3.56
CA ILE A 67 7.06 -11.02 -4.56
C ILE A 67 6.50 -9.70 -4.00
N ILE A 68 6.60 -8.65 -4.80
CA ILE A 68 5.94 -7.36 -4.64
C ILE A 68 4.80 -7.31 -5.67
N ARG A 69 3.59 -7.05 -5.18
CA ARG A 69 2.41 -6.82 -6.01
C ARG A 69 2.08 -5.32 -6.04
N ILE A 70 1.96 -4.77 -7.24
CA ILE A 70 1.61 -3.35 -7.46
C ILE A 70 0.36 -3.32 -8.34
N CYS A 71 -0.74 -2.80 -7.79
CA CYS A 71 -2.01 -2.68 -8.48
C CYS A 71 -2.20 -1.26 -9.00
N THR A 72 -2.32 -1.11 -10.31
CA THR A 72 -2.74 0.15 -10.96
C THR A 72 -4.11 -0.05 -11.63
N PRO A 73 -4.87 1.01 -11.95
CA PRO A 73 -6.14 0.89 -12.67
C PRO A 73 -6.01 0.15 -14.00
N SER A 74 -4.85 0.28 -14.66
CA SER A 74 -4.61 -0.34 -15.96
C SER A 74 -4.17 -1.80 -15.86
N ARG A 75 -3.43 -2.15 -14.79
CA ARG A 75 -2.75 -3.45 -14.67
C ARG A 75 -2.20 -3.72 -13.26
N THR A 76 -2.18 -5.01 -12.90
CA THR A 76 -1.42 -5.53 -11.76
C THR A 76 -0.06 -6.07 -12.20
N PHE A 77 0.98 -5.68 -11.46
CA PHE A 77 2.35 -6.13 -11.65
C PHE A 77 2.77 -7.02 -10.48
N HIS A 78 3.46 -8.12 -10.80
CA HIS A 78 4.15 -8.97 -9.84
C HIS A 78 5.63 -8.95 -10.15
N LEU A 79 6.44 -8.54 -9.18
CA LEU A 79 7.89 -8.43 -9.26
C LEU A 79 8.51 -9.31 -8.18
N SER A 80 9.45 -10.18 -8.51
CA SER A 80 10.17 -11.04 -7.57
C SER A 80 11.61 -10.56 -7.45
N ALA A 81 12.02 -10.31 -6.20
CA ALA A 81 13.39 -9.98 -5.83
C ALA A 81 14.21 -11.24 -5.54
N ALA A 82 15.55 -11.12 -5.53
CA ALA A 82 16.40 -12.28 -5.31
C ALA A 82 16.29 -12.83 -3.88
N ASN A 83 16.08 -11.95 -2.91
CA ASN A 83 15.97 -12.25 -1.48
C ASN A 83 15.00 -11.27 -0.79
N GLU A 84 14.73 -11.52 0.49
CA GLU A 84 13.81 -10.70 1.28
C GLU A 84 14.32 -9.27 1.52
N GLU A 85 15.61 -9.09 1.73
CA GLU A 85 16.23 -7.78 1.93
C GLU A 85 16.04 -6.88 0.69
N GLU A 86 16.33 -7.40 -0.50
CA GLU A 86 16.07 -6.72 -1.76
C GLU A 86 14.58 -6.43 -1.95
N ARG A 87 13.70 -7.38 -1.59
CA ARG A 87 12.24 -7.14 -1.64
C ARG A 87 11.86 -5.96 -0.76
N LEU A 88 12.33 -5.91 0.47
CA LEU A 88 12.02 -4.84 1.41
C LEU A 88 12.59 -3.49 0.93
N ALA A 89 13.81 -3.47 0.41
CA ALA A 89 14.43 -2.28 -0.16
C ALA A 89 13.62 -1.72 -1.35
N TRP A 90 13.22 -2.60 -2.28
CA TRP A 90 12.38 -2.24 -3.42
C TRP A 90 10.98 -1.80 -2.99
N LEU A 91 10.34 -2.55 -2.09
CA LEU A 91 9.00 -2.25 -1.59
C LEU A 91 8.97 -0.87 -0.92
N THR A 92 9.91 -0.61 -0.01
CA THR A 92 10.06 0.67 0.68
C THR A 92 10.29 1.80 -0.30
N SER A 93 11.21 1.63 -1.25
CA SER A 93 11.48 2.63 -2.27
C SER A 93 10.23 2.95 -3.09
N ILE A 94 9.52 1.92 -3.55
CA ILE A 94 8.31 2.06 -4.37
C ILE A 94 7.18 2.74 -3.58
N ILE A 95 6.96 2.37 -2.33
CA ILE A 95 5.94 2.99 -1.46
C ILE A 95 6.27 4.47 -1.27
N CYS A 96 7.48 4.81 -0.83
CA CYS A 96 7.92 6.19 -0.61
C CYS A 96 7.70 7.06 -1.87
N HIS A 97 8.02 6.53 -3.05
CA HIS A 97 7.88 7.27 -4.31
C HIS A 97 6.44 7.32 -4.84
N SER A 98 5.59 6.34 -4.52
CA SER A 98 4.14 6.41 -4.77
C SER A 98 3.45 7.47 -3.90
N GLU A 99 4.05 7.75 -2.75
CA GLU A 99 3.52 8.62 -1.71
C GLU A 99 3.96 10.09 -1.84
N LYS A 100 5.11 10.36 -2.50
CA LYS A 100 5.67 11.72 -2.74
C LYS A 100 4.72 12.67 -3.49
N THR A 101 3.65 12.18 -4.12
CA THR A 101 2.61 12.99 -4.79
C THR A 101 1.26 13.03 -4.07
N ASN A 102 1.14 12.34 -2.92
CA ASN A 102 -0.09 12.22 -2.15
C ASN A 102 -0.03 13.05 -0.85
N ILE A 103 -0.04 14.39 -0.97
CA ILE A 103 -0.27 15.31 0.16
C ILE A 103 -1.71 15.17 0.73
N CYS A 104 -2.60 14.40 0.08
CA CYS A 104 -4.03 14.38 0.44
C CYS A 104 -4.69 13.00 0.57
N LYS A 105 -3.95 11.95 0.97
CA LYS A 105 -4.58 10.69 1.42
C LYS A 105 -4.09 10.33 2.81
N PRO A 106 -4.99 10.16 3.80
CA PRO A 106 -4.59 9.74 5.13
C PRO A 106 -4.00 8.32 5.02
N ARG A 107 -2.68 8.23 5.18
CA ARG A 107 -1.93 6.99 5.10
C ARG A 107 -2.24 6.15 6.32
N ILE A 108 -2.76 4.95 6.11
CA ILE A 108 -2.61 3.92 7.14
C ILE A 108 -1.17 3.42 6.98
N SER A 109 -0.30 3.86 7.88
CA SER A 109 1.03 3.30 8.03
C SER A 109 0.89 1.79 8.26
N SER A 110 1.87 1.00 7.78
CA SER A 110 1.94 -0.45 7.97
C SER A 110 2.16 -0.88 9.43
N VAL A 111 2.07 0.07 10.37
CA VAL A 111 2.15 -0.15 11.81
C VAL A 111 0.73 -0.31 12.32
N PRO A 112 0.42 -1.35 13.11
CA PRO A 112 -0.89 -1.48 13.76
C PRO A 112 -1.24 -0.20 14.50
N VAL A 113 -2.26 0.52 14.02
CA VAL A 113 -2.72 1.75 14.65
C VAL A 113 -3.75 1.37 15.72
N THR A 114 -3.43 1.71 16.96
CA THR A 114 -4.25 1.39 18.12
C THR A 114 -5.05 2.61 18.58
N GLN A 115 -6.04 2.40 19.44
CA GLN A 115 -6.78 3.51 20.06
C GLN A 115 -5.88 4.45 20.87
N LYS A 116 -4.72 3.97 21.34
CA LYS A 116 -3.78 4.77 22.16
C LYS A 116 -3.03 5.82 21.35
N ASP A 117 -3.03 5.70 20.03
CA ASP A 117 -2.33 6.62 19.13
C ASP A 117 -3.15 7.88 18.82
N PHE A 118 -4.35 7.97 19.39
CA PHE A 118 -5.28 9.07 19.20
C PHE A 118 -5.71 9.69 20.52
N ASP A 119 -5.70 11.02 20.58
CA ASP A 119 -6.32 11.81 21.62
C ASP A 119 -7.74 12.20 21.20
N VAL A 120 -8.75 11.89 22.02
CA VAL A 120 -10.16 12.16 21.69
C VAL A 120 -10.52 13.57 22.12
N LYS A 121 -10.77 14.47 21.15
CA LYS A 121 -11.06 15.87 21.42
C LYS A 121 -12.52 16.13 21.72
N CYS A 122 -13.44 15.68 20.86
CA CYS A 122 -14.86 15.94 21.04
C CYS A 122 -15.76 14.89 20.39
N LEU A 123 -17.02 14.82 20.79
CA LEU A 123 -18.03 14.02 20.10
C LEU A 123 -18.67 14.87 19.00
N LEU A 124 -18.41 14.52 17.74
CA LEU A 124 -18.98 15.19 16.57
C LEU A 124 -20.43 14.80 16.29
N GLY A 125 -20.85 13.58 16.65
CA GLY A 125 -22.24 13.19 16.43
C GLY A 125 -22.64 11.84 17.04
N LYS A 126 -23.94 11.70 17.30
CA LYS A 126 -24.60 10.43 17.67
C LYS A 126 -25.63 10.11 16.61
N GLY A 127 -25.43 9.04 15.85
CA GLY A 127 -26.36 8.57 14.83
C GLY A 127 -26.81 7.13 15.08
N ALA A 128 -27.71 6.63 14.22
CA ALA A 128 -28.22 5.25 14.28
C ALA A 128 -27.11 4.17 14.29
N TYR A 129 -25.94 4.50 13.75
CA TYR A 129 -24.81 3.59 13.57
C TYR A 129 -23.66 3.79 14.55
N GLY A 130 -23.85 4.62 15.58
CA GLY A 130 -22.85 4.84 16.63
C GLY A 130 -22.43 6.29 16.78
N LYS A 131 -21.27 6.48 17.42
CA LYS A 131 -20.71 7.78 17.77
C LYS A 131 -19.59 8.15 16.80
N VAL A 132 -19.51 9.41 16.42
CA VAL A 132 -18.39 9.99 15.67
C VAL A 132 -17.67 10.95 16.59
N PHE A 133 -16.37 10.77 16.77
CA PHE A 133 -15.51 11.61 17.60
C PHE A 133 -14.52 12.36 16.73
N LEU A 134 -14.19 13.60 17.09
CA LEU A 134 -12.99 14.29 16.60
C LEU A 134 -11.81 13.77 17.40
N VAL A 135 -10.77 13.33 16.72
CA VAL A 135 -9.56 12.80 17.35
C VAL A 135 -8.33 13.46 16.74
N GLU A 136 -7.27 13.59 17.53
CA GLU A 136 -5.96 14.04 17.08
C GLU A 136 -5.01 12.84 17.13
N MET A 137 -4.32 12.55 16.03
CA MET A 137 -3.26 11.55 16.03
C MET A 137 -2.04 12.11 16.75
N ILE A 138 -1.61 11.44 17.82
CA ILE A 138 -0.58 11.98 18.72
C ILE A 138 0.77 12.17 18.01
N SER A 139 1.11 11.29 17.06
CA SER A 139 2.40 11.35 16.37
C SER A 139 2.50 12.45 15.33
N THR A 140 1.41 12.78 14.63
CA THR A 140 1.40 13.77 13.54
C THR A 140 0.73 15.08 13.90
N HIS A 141 0.01 15.12 15.03
CA HIS A 141 -0.89 16.22 15.41
C HIS A 141 -1.99 16.50 14.38
N GLU A 142 -2.30 15.51 13.53
CA GLU A 142 -3.36 15.63 12.53
C GLU A 142 -4.73 15.29 13.11
N ILE A 143 -5.75 16.00 12.65
CA ILE A 143 -7.12 15.88 13.14
C ILE A 143 -7.95 14.98 12.23
N PHE A 144 -8.71 14.07 12.83
CA PHE A 144 -9.53 13.06 12.15
C PHE A 144 -10.92 12.94 12.78
N ALA A 145 -11.85 12.33 12.05
CA ALA A 145 -13.14 11.87 12.59
C ALA A 145 -13.11 10.34 12.80
N MET A 146 -13.17 9.89 14.06
CA MET A 146 -13.22 8.48 14.45
C MET A 146 -14.67 8.03 14.66
N LYS A 147 -15.15 7.07 13.87
CA LYS A 147 -16.45 6.45 14.07
C LYS A 147 -16.34 5.16 14.88
N THR A 148 -17.01 5.10 16.03
CA THR A 148 -17.10 3.89 16.86
C THR A 148 -18.37 3.11 16.52
N ILE A 149 -18.23 1.86 16.09
CA ILE A 149 -19.34 0.96 15.73
C ILE A 149 -19.25 -0.34 16.54
N GLU A 150 -20.37 -0.78 17.11
CA GLU A 150 -20.46 -2.06 17.82
C GLU A 150 -20.31 -3.26 16.87
N LYS A 151 -19.51 -4.25 17.29
CA LYS A 151 -19.17 -5.45 16.52
C LYS A 151 -20.39 -6.25 16.02
N ASN A 152 -21.43 -6.37 16.84
CA ASN A 152 -22.64 -7.11 16.50
C ASN A 152 -23.45 -6.43 15.38
N LYS A 153 -23.37 -5.09 15.28
CA LYS A 153 -24.04 -4.32 14.23
C LYS A 153 -23.31 -4.42 12.89
N LEU A 154 -21.98 -4.56 12.90
CA LEU A 154 -21.17 -4.78 11.70
C LEU A 154 -21.45 -6.14 11.04
N LEU A 155 -21.68 -7.19 11.84
CA LEU A 155 -21.94 -8.54 11.33
C LEU A 155 -23.25 -8.64 10.52
N ASN A 156 -24.26 -7.83 10.87
CA ASN A 156 -25.51 -7.75 10.12
C ASN A 156 -25.41 -6.93 8.82
N MET A 157 -24.32 -6.17 8.62
CA MET A 157 -24.14 -5.24 7.49
C MET A 157 -23.19 -5.75 6.39
N LYS A 158 -22.94 -7.07 6.29
CA LYS A 158 -21.97 -7.71 5.35
C LYS A 158 -22.19 -7.50 3.84
N LYS A 159 -22.95 -6.49 3.38
CA LYS A 159 -23.25 -6.23 1.96
C LYS A 159 -22.68 -4.94 1.35
N LEU A 160 -21.78 -4.22 2.02
CA LEU A 160 -21.05 -3.10 1.40
C LEU A 160 -19.53 -3.29 1.50
N ASN A 161 -18.85 -3.06 0.37
CA ASN A 161 -17.39 -2.99 0.23
C ASN A 161 -16.82 -1.85 1.08
N ILE A 162 -16.69 -2.07 2.38
CA ILE A 162 -15.95 -1.21 3.29
C ILE A 162 -14.56 -1.82 3.42
N LEU A 163 -13.53 -1.06 3.03
CA LEU A 163 -12.12 -1.38 3.29
C LEU A 163 -11.89 -1.32 4.81
N CYS A 164 -12.24 -2.38 5.52
CA CYS A 164 -11.84 -2.57 6.92
C CYS A 164 -10.43 -3.15 6.93
N LEU A 165 -9.46 -2.41 7.45
CA LEU A 165 -8.21 -3.01 7.87
C LEU A 165 -8.48 -3.91 9.08
N LYS A 166 -8.02 -5.15 8.98
CA LYS A 166 -8.05 -6.12 10.07
C LYS A 166 -6.82 -5.90 10.91
N ASP A 167 -6.99 -5.50 12.16
CA ASP A 167 -5.95 -5.64 13.18
C ASP A 167 -6.29 -6.86 14.06
N VAL A 168 -5.38 -7.83 14.06
CA VAL A 168 -5.48 -9.07 14.85
C VAL A 168 -4.75 -8.80 16.16
N SER A 169 -5.42 -8.12 17.10
CA SER A 169 -5.22 -8.29 18.55
C SER A 169 -5.99 -7.29 19.41
N SER A 170 -6.67 -6.28 18.85
CA SER A 170 -7.55 -5.39 19.63
C SER A 170 -8.69 -4.84 18.77
N LEU A 171 -9.91 -5.30 19.02
CA LEU A 171 -11.12 -5.02 18.24
C LEU A 171 -11.65 -3.59 18.44
N ASN A 172 -10.99 -2.58 17.87
CA ASN A 172 -11.60 -1.26 17.65
C ASN A 172 -11.30 -0.78 16.24
N TYR A 173 -12.32 -0.77 15.38
CA TYR A 173 -12.22 -0.30 13.99
C TYR A 173 -12.28 1.23 13.96
N ILE A 174 -11.21 1.86 13.47
CA ILE A 174 -11.19 3.29 13.15
C ILE A 174 -11.57 3.42 11.68
N ILE A 175 -12.77 3.93 11.42
CA ILE A 175 -13.18 4.35 10.07
C ILE A 175 -12.76 5.81 9.93
N LEU A 176 -11.71 6.06 9.17
CA LEU A 176 -11.38 7.39 8.66
C LEU A 176 -12.18 7.59 7.37
N SER A 177 -13.12 8.54 7.38
CA SER A 177 -13.86 8.97 6.19
C SER A 177 -13.08 10.02 5.42
#